data_AF-A0A1Y2B0I6-F1
#
_entry.id   AF-A0A1Y2B0I6-F1
#
_cell.length_a   1.000
_cell.length_b   1.000
_cell.length_c   1.000
_cell.angle_alpha   90.00
_cell.angle_beta   90.00
_cell.angle_gamma   90.00
#
_symmetry.space_group_name_H-M   'P 1'
#
loop_
_entity.id
_entity.type
_entity.pdbx_description
1 polymer ?
#
loop_
_entity_poly.entity_id
_entity_poly.type
_entity_poly.pdbx_seq_one_letter_code
_entity_poly.pdbx_strand_id
1 'polypeptide(L)'
;MNGQPINLICFRAVIVVSTFVIMPLVDSSLVLLQCTEVEGKMVLFHVPQVQCFSSEHAPAAAVAIIVITLMLFVLPAFLSLVLCRLWKSDMISYSRDLPPIQTLFQCLYLIFKPEMFFMMPITILEKGILAILFTVLHHYSNQIQTNVYIMVLTLVCATRIYWQPFSNHLEAYLNREVALGVLAMVALRMYTDHYGVSNVALVEMGVLIFLPPILHCIRWLQHNYIKHKETILEVVHKGSSLVDSMKGKLSNKVETNSKLSESPEGNKVGNGTEVLRIARSSSLCEIESKHRSQNLMRRNSITVSRQMIKKASIKDLGSSPKEEC
;
A
#
# COMPACT_ATOMS: atom_id res chain seq x y z
N MET A 1 7.12 12.68 -23.24
CA MET A 1 7.13 11.71 -22.13
C MET A 1 7.83 10.46 -22.63
N ASN A 2 9.07 10.21 -22.21
CA ASN A 2 9.76 8.98 -22.58
C ASN A 2 9.12 7.85 -21.76
N GLY A 3 8.51 6.87 -22.43
CA GLY A 3 7.91 5.72 -21.77
C GLY A 3 8.95 4.97 -20.94
N GLN A 4 8.53 4.39 -19.82
CA GLN A 4 9.40 3.52 -19.04
C GLN A 4 9.81 2.31 -19.87
N PRO A 5 11.06 1.82 -19.76
CA PRO A 5 11.49 0.63 -20.50
C PRO A 5 10.64 -0.58 -20.08
N ILE A 6 10.19 -1.38 -21.04
CA ILE A 6 9.31 -2.54 -20.83
C ILE A 6 9.87 -3.49 -19.75
N ASN A 7 11.20 -3.68 -19.73
CA ASN A 7 11.89 -4.51 -18.74
C ASN A 7 11.60 -4.07 -17.29
N LEU A 8 11.44 -2.77 -17.05
CA LEU A 8 11.13 -2.22 -15.72
C LEU A 8 9.70 -2.57 -15.29
N ILE A 9 8.75 -2.49 -16.22
CA ILE A 9 7.34 -2.84 -15.98
C ILE A 9 7.22 -4.33 -15.70
N CYS A 10 7.86 -5.17 -16.51
CA CYS A 10 7.89 -6.61 -16.32
C CYS A 10 8.50 -7.00 -14.96
N PHE A 11 9.63 -6.39 -14.59
CA PHE A 11 10.27 -6.68 -13.31
C PHE A 11 9.41 -6.28 -12.10
N ARG A 12 8.77 -5.10 -12.16
CA ARG A 12 7.79 -4.67 -11.14
C ARG A 12 6.63 -5.65 -11.02
N ALA A 13 6.06 -6.04 -12.16
CA ALA A 13 4.98 -7.02 -12.20
C ALA A 13 5.43 -8.36 -11.59
N VAL A 14 6.62 -8.85 -11.93
CA VAL A 14 7.18 -10.10 -11.37
C VAL A 14 7.34 -10.00 -9.86
N ILE A 15 7.88 -8.90 -9.32
CA ILE A 15 8.00 -8.74 -7.86
C ILE A 15 6.61 -8.74 -7.21
N VAL A 16 5.68 -7.94 -7.74
CA VAL A 16 4.32 -7.85 -7.18
C VAL A 16 3.64 -9.21 -7.22
N VAL A 17 3.61 -9.88 -8.37
CA VAL A 17 3.06 -11.22 -8.54
C VAL A 17 3.74 -12.21 -7.60
N SER A 18 5.08 -12.20 -7.52
CA SER A 18 5.82 -13.08 -6.60
C SER A 18 5.37 -12.85 -5.16
N THR A 19 5.24 -11.59 -4.71
CA THR A 19 4.77 -11.29 -3.34
C THR A 19 3.34 -11.76 -3.06
N PHE A 20 2.47 -11.80 -4.07
CA PHE A 20 1.12 -12.35 -3.96
C PHE A 20 1.10 -13.89 -3.98
N VAL A 21 2.02 -14.51 -4.74
CA VAL A 21 2.09 -15.96 -4.92
C VAL A 21 2.81 -16.67 -3.76
N ILE A 22 3.74 -15.99 -3.07
CA ILE A 22 4.50 -16.57 -1.95
C ILE A 22 3.57 -17.15 -0.87
N MET A 23 2.55 -16.40 -0.44
CA MET A 23 1.71 -16.81 0.69
C MET A 23 0.88 -18.06 0.35
N PRO A 24 0.12 -18.11 -0.77
CA PRO A 24 -0.56 -19.34 -1.20
C PRO A 24 0.38 -20.53 -1.41
N LEU A 25 1.60 -20.32 -1.93
CA LEU A 25 2.56 -21.40 -2.10
C LEU A 25 3.07 -21.96 -0.77
N VAL A 26 3.38 -21.08 0.19
CA VAL A 26 3.79 -21.48 1.54
C VAL A 26 2.65 -22.22 2.23
N ASP A 27 1.43 -21.68 2.20
CA ASP A 27 0.26 -22.32 2.79
C ASP A 27 -0.01 -23.69 2.15
N SER A 28 0.01 -23.79 0.83
CA SER A 28 -0.19 -25.06 0.12
C SER A 28 0.90 -26.08 0.44
N SER A 29 2.14 -25.63 0.58
CA SER A 29 3.27 -26.49 0.95
C SER A 29 3.14 -26.98 2.39
N LEU A 30 2.67 -26.12 3.30
CA LEU A 30 2.45 -26.47 4.70
C LEU A 30 1.33 -27.51 4.84
N VAL A 31 0.25 -27.40 4.05
CA VAL A 31 -0.83 -28.40 4.00
C VAL A 31 -0.31 -29.79 3.60
N LEU A 32 0.66 -29.87 2.69
CA LEU A 32 1.30 -31.15 2.31
C LEU A 32 2.18 -31.74 3.43
N LEU A 33 2.51 -30.96 4.46
CA LEU A 33 3.32 -31.43 5.59
C LEU A 33 2.48 -31.70 6.86
N GLN A 34 1.16 -31.49 6.80
CA GLN A 34 0.26 -31.72 7.92
C GLN A 34 -0.04 -33.20 8.12
N CYS A 35 0.73 -33.84 8.99
CA CYS A 35 0.56 -35.23 9.39
C CYS A 35 -0.16 -35.32 10.74
N THR A 36 -1.04 -36.29 10.88
CA THR A 36 -1.72 -36.62 12.15
C THR A 36 -1.50 -38.09 12.47
N GLU A 37 -1.46 -38.42 13.76
CA GLU A 37 -1.35 -39.81 14.21
C GLU A 37 -2.74 -40.46 14.27
N VAL A 38 -2.93 -41.57 13.56
CA VAL A 38 -4.14 -42.39 13.59
C VAL A 38 -3.70 -43.84 13.78
N GLU A 39 -4.14 -44.47 14.88
CA GLU A 39 -3.78 -45.86 15.23
C GLU A 39 -2.26 -46.12 15.27
N GLY A 40 -1.47 -45.16 15.76
CA GLY A 40 -0.01 -45.29 15.85
C GLY A 40 0.74 -45.08 14.53
N LYS A 41 0.04 -44.69 13.46
CA LYS A 41 0.64 -44.34 12.17
C LYS A 41 0.46 -42.86 11.87
N MET A 42 1.54 -42.20 11.45
CA MET A 42 1.46 -40.82 10.95
C MET A 42 0.88 -40.84 9.52
N VAL A 43 -0.29 -40.27 9.32
CA VAL A 43 -0.99 -40.18 8.04
C VAL A 43 -1.26 -38.73 7.67
N LEU A 44 -1.41 -38.43 6.37
CA LEU A 44 -1.68 -37.07 5.92
C LEU A 44 -3.10 -36.65 6.32
N PHE A 45 -3.26 -35.46 6.91
CA PHE A 45 -4.54 -35.00 7.48
C PHE A 45 -5.69 -34.97 6.46
N HIS A 46 -5.44 -34.47 5.25
CA HIS A 46 -6.46 -34.38 4.20
C HIS A 46 -6.71 -35.70 3.45
N VAL A 47 -5.76 -36.64 3.52
CA VAL A 47 -5.79 -37.88 2.74
C VAL A 47 -5.22 -39.01 3.62
N PRO A 48 -6.01 -39.51 4.60
CA PRO A 48 -5.51 -40.41 5.66
C PRO A 48 -5.06 -41.79 5.15
N GLN A 49 -5.35 -42.13 3.88
CA GLN A 49 -4.85 -43.34 3.24
C GLN A 49 -3.35 -43.28 2.91
N VAL A 50 -2.75 -42.08 2.88
CA VAL A 50 -1.32 -41.89 2.58
C VAL A 50 -0.55 -41.77 3.90
N GLN A 51 0.32 -42.75 4.18
CA GLN A 51 1.21 -42.70 5.32
C GLN A 51 2.29 -41.63 5.10
N CYS A 52 2.46 -40.74 6.06
CA CYS A 52 3.47 -39.70 6.01
C CYS A 52 4.87 -40.31 5.97
N PHE A 53 5.72 -39.74 5.11
CA PHE A 53 7.09 -40.19 4.84
C PHE A 53 7.21 -41.61 4.26
N SER A 54 6.10 -42.19 3.79
CA SER A 54 6.15 -43.36 2.89
C SER A 54 6.78 -42.99 1.55
N SER A 55 7.12 -44.00 0.74
CA SER A 55 7.65 -43.81 -0.62
C SER A 55 6.74 -42.95 -1.52
N GLU A 56 5.44 -42.95 -1.27
CA GLU A 56 4.47 -42.15 -2.03
C GLU A 56 4.43 -40.68 -1.56
N HIS A 57 4.61 -40.44 -0.26
CA HIS A 57 4.56 -39.09 0.31
C HIS A 57 5.92 -38.36 0.30
N ALA A 58 7.02 -39.10 0.43
CA ALA A 58 8.36 -38.53 0.60
C ALA A 58 8.75 -37.52 -0.51
N PRO A 59 8.47 -37.76 -1.80
CA PRO A 59 8.77 -36.79 -2.86
C PRO A 59 7.97 -35.49 -2.71
N ALA A 60 6.68 -35.58 -2.38
CA ALA A 60 5.82 -34.42 -2.18
C ALA A 60 6.26 -33.58 -0.97
N ALA A 61 6.58 -34.24 0.15
CA ALA A 61 7.11 -33.59 1.34
C ALA A 61 8.46 -32.89 1.06
N ALA A 62 9.36 -33.54 0.32
CA ALA A 62 10.64 -32.95 -0.06
C ALA A 62 10.45 -31.67 -0.89
N VAL A 63 9.55 -31.69 -1.88
CA VAL A 63 9.22 -30.50 -2.68
C VAL A 63 8.64 -29.39 -1.81
N ALA A 64 7.70 -29.70 -0.91
CA ALA A 64 7.13 -28.73 0.01
C ALA A 64 8.20 -28.06 0.90
N ILE A 65 9.13 -28.85 1.46
CA ILE A 65 10.24 -28.33 2.27
C ILE A 65 11.15 -27.43 1.44
N ILE A 66 11.47 -27.81 0.20
CA ILE A 66 12.29 -27.00 -0.71
C ILE A 66 11.59 -25.66 -1.01
N VAL A 67 10.30 -25.68 -1.32
CA VAL A 67 9.53 -24.46 -1.60
C VAL A 67 9.48 -23.55 -0.38
N ILE A 68 9.18 -24.08 0.81
CA ILE A 68 9.18 -23.32 2.06
C ILE A 68 10.58 -22.73 2.32
N THR A 69 11.63 -23.52 2.14
CA THR A 69 13.01 -23.07 2.38
C THR A 69 13.41 -21.94 1.43
N LEU A 70 13.08 -22.09 0.15
CA LEU A 70 13.38 -21.10 -0.87
C LEU A 70 12.62 -19.80 -0.63
N MET A 71 11.31 -19.89 -0.36
CA MET A 71 10.46 -18.72 -0.22
C MET A 71 10.67 -17.97 1.11
N LEU A 72 10.88 -18.69 2.22
CA LEU A 72 10.98 -18.08 3.55
C LEU A 72 12.41 -17.75 3.98
N PHE A 73 13.43 -18.40 3.44
CA PHE A 73 14.81 -18.12 3.86
C PHE A 73 15.66 -17.60 2.70
N VAL A 74 15.74 -18.33 1.59
CA VAL A 74 16.64 -17.97 0.48
C VAL A 74 16.24 -16.64 -0.15
N LEU A 75 14.97 -16.45 -0.48
CA LEU A 75 14.46 -15.24 -1.11
C LEU A 75 14.65 -13.98 -0.23
N PRO A 76 14.18 -13.93 1.04
CA PRO A 76 14.39 -12.75 1.88
C PRO A 76 15.87 -12.53 2.21
N ALA A 77 16.70 -13.57 2.36
CA ALA A 77 18.14 -13.42 2.52
C ALA A 77 18.78 -12.80 1.26
N PHE A 78 18.42 -13.27 0.07
CA PHE A 78 18.87 -12.71 -1.20
C PHE A 78 18.47 -11.23 -1.35
N LEU A 79 17.20 -10.89 -1.09
CA LEU A 79 16.74 -9.51 -1.11
C LEU A 79 17.47 -8.64 -0.09
N SER A 80 17.70 -9.15 1.11
CA SER A 80 18.47 -8.46 2.16
C SER A 80 19.91 -8.22 1.73
N LEU A 81 20.56 -9.20 1.12
CA LEU A 81 21.93 -9.07 0.60
C LEU A 81 22.02 -8.04 -0.53
N VAL A 82 21.06 -8.04 -1.46
CA VAL A 82 20.98 -7.05 -2.53
C VAL A 82 20.81 -5.64 -1.94
N LEU A 83 19.86 -5.45 -1.02
CA LEU A 83 19.61 -4.17 -0.36
C LEU A 83 20.83 -3.70 0.45
N CYS A 84 21.49 -4.60 1.18
CA CYS A 84 22.73 -4.31 1.90
C CYS A 84 23.87 -3.90 0.98
N ARG A 85 24.02 -4.53 -0.19
CA ARG A 85 25.01 -4.12 -1.20
C ARG A 85 24.70 -2.73 -1.76
N LEU A 86 23.44 -2.46 -2.10
CA LEU A 86 23.00 -1.15 -2.57
C LEU A 86 23.25 -0.05 -1.54
N TRP A 87 23.01 -0.35 -0.25
CA TRP A 87 23.28 0.57 0.84
C TRP A 87 24.77 0.86 0.99
N LYS A 88 25.63 -0.17 0.96
CA LYS A 88 27.09 0.00 1.06
C LYS A 88 27.69 0.80 -0.11
N SER A 89 27.09 0.70 -1.30
CA SER A 89 27.52 1.44 -2.49
C SER A 89 26.89 2.83 -2.63
N ASP A 90 26.13 3.30 -1.63
CA ASP A 90 25.41 4.59 -1.64
C ASP A 90 24.48 4.74 -2.88
N MET A 91 23.94 3.62 -3.37
CA MET A 91 23.05 3.59 -4.54
C MET A 91 21.56 3.61 -4.17
N ILE A 92 21.23 3.76 -2.89
CA ILE A 92 19.85 3.92 -2.42
C ILE A 92 19.48 5.40 -2.58
N SER A 93 18.70 5.70 -3.62
CA SER A 93 18.22 7.05 -3.89
C SER A 93 16.71 7.06 -4.07
N TYR A 94 16.08 8.08 -3.47
CA TYR A 94 14.65 8.34 -3.57
C TYR A 94 14.33 9.40 -4.64
N SER A 95 15.33 9.76 -5.46
CA SER A 95 15.13 10.66 -6.60
C SER A 95 14.35 9.97 -7.72
N ARG A 96 13.66 10.77 -8.56
CA ARG A 96 12.94 10.27 -9.74
C ARG A 96 13.86 10.05 -10.95
N ASP A 97 15.00 10.73 -10.97
CA ASP A 97 15.91 10.79 -12.11
C ASP A 97 17.08 9.81 -11.91
N LEU A 98 16.76 8.53 -11.82
CA LEU A 98 17.75 7.46 -11.64
C LEU A 98 17.95 6.67 -12.94
N PRO A 99 19.16 6.13 -13.17
CA PRO A 99 19.42 5.24 -14.28
C PRO A 99 18.48 4.02 -14.22
N PRO A 100 18.04 3.47 -15.38
CA PRO A 100 17.03 2.42 -15.44
C PRO A 100 17.30 1.21 -14.53
N ILE A 101 18.57 0.85 -14.35
CA ILE A 101 18.97 -0.27 -13.50
C ILE A 101 18.75 -0.01 -12.01
N GLN A 102 18.96 1.22 -11.53
CA GLN A 102 18.66 1.60 -10.15
C GLN A 102 17.14 1.67 -9.94
N THR A 103 16.39 2.12 -10.94
CA THR A 103 14.91 2.15 -10.91
C THR A 103 14.30 0.77 -10.77
N LEU A 104 14.95 -0.30 -11.29
CA LEU A 104 14.53 -1.69 -11.05
C LEU A 104 14.56 -2.00 -9.55
N PHE A 105 15.70 -1.80 -8.90
CA PHE A 105 15.86 -2.08 -7.48
C PHE A 105 15.09 -1.13 -6.58
N GLN A 106 14.81 0.09 -7.05
CA GLN A 106 14.01 1.08 -6.31
C GLN A 106 12.66 0.51 -5.89
N CYS A 107 12.06 -0.35 -6.70
CA CYS A 107 10.76 -0.98 -6.41
C CYS A 107 10.77 -1.80 -5.11
N LEU A 108 11.94 -2.29 -4.68
CA LEU A 108 12.09 -3.08 -3.46
C LEU A 108 12.02 -2.21 -2.19
N TYR A 109 12.37 -0.93 -2.28
CA TYR A 109 12.48 -0.05 -1.11
C TYR A 109 11.69 1.26 -1.19
N LEU A 110 11.19 1.66 -2.36
CA LEU A 110 10.54 2.96 -2.61
C LEU A 110 9.33 3.22 -1.71
N ILE A 111 8.58 2.16 -1.40
CA ILE A 111 7.38 2.21 -0.56
C ILE A 111 7.73 2.50 0.92
N PHE A 112 8.97 2.25 1.33
CA PHE A 112 9.43 2.44 2.70
C PHE A 112 10.13 3.78 2.90
N LYS A 113 10.24 4.20 4.16
CA LYS A 113 11.08 5.35 4.53
C LYS A 113 12.56 5.03 4.31
N PRO A 114 13.40 6.03 4.00
CA PRO A 114 14.84 5.85 3.79
C PRO A 114 15.55 5.07 4.90
N GLU A 115 15.18 5.29 6.15
CA GLU A 115 15.78 4.64 7.32
C GLU A 115 15.37 3.16 7.45
N MET A 116 14.36 2.72 6.71
CA MET A 116 13.71 1.41 6.82
C MET A 116 13.66 0.65 5.50
N PHE A 117 14.62 0.89 4.60
CA PHE A 117 14.69 0.27 3.27
C PHE A 117 14.72 -1.27 3.29
N PHE A 118 15.15 -1.87 4.41
CA PHE A 118 15.25 -3.32 4.61
C PHE A 118 13.91 -3.98 5.05
N MET A 119 12.82 -3.24 5.12
CA MET A 119 11.54 -3.76 5.61
C MET A 119 10.89 -4.80 4.69
N MET A 120 11.15 -4.78 3.37
CA MET A 120 10.56 -5.76 2.45
C MET A 120 10.87 -7.23 2.84
N PRO A 121 12.13 -7.67 2.97
CA PRO A 121 12.43 -9.04 3.38
C PRO A 121 11.90 -9.37 4.78
N ILE A 122 11.89 -8.41 5.72
CA ILE A 122 11.26 -8.59 7.04
C ILE A 122 9.77 -8.89 6.89
N THR A 123 9.05 -8.16 6.02
CA THR A 123 7.61 -8.40 5.82
C THR A 123 7.32 -9.78 5.22
N ILE A 124 8.21 -10.29 4.35
CA ILE A 124 8.09 -11.64 3.78
C ILE A 124 8.28 -12.68 4.89
N LEU A 125 9.32 -12.52 5.72
CA LEU A 125 9.57 -13.39 6.87
C LEU A 125 8.41 -13.37 7.87
N GLU A 126 7.91 -12.20 8.22
CA GLU A 126 6.77 -12.02 9.12
C GLU A 126 5.53 -12.76 8.62
N LYS A 127 5.19 -12.62 7.34
CA LYS A 127 4.07 -13.35 6.72
C LYS A 127 4.29 -14.87 6.72
N GLY A 128 5.51 -15.31 6.42
CA GLY A 128 5.86 -16.72 6.45
C GLY A 128 5.78 -17.34 7.85
N ILE A 129 6.27 -16.62 8.86
CA ILE A 129 6.19 -17.03 10.26
C ILE A 129 4.74 -17.11 10.70
N LEU A 130 3.90 -16.14 10.31
CA LEU A 130 2.45 -16.19 10.58
C LEU A 130 1.80 -17.43 9.95
N ALA A 131 2.11 -17.76 8.70
CA ALA A 131 1.60 -18.95 8.02
C ALA A 131 2.03 -20.26 8.70
N ILE A 132 3.31 -20.38 9.07
CA ILE A 132 3.83 -21.54 9.82
C ILE A 132 3.13 -21.64 11.17
N LEU A 133 3.06 -20.54 11.93
CA LEU A 133 2.40 -20.48 13.23
C LEU A 133 0.94 -20.93 13.12
N PHE A 134 0.26 -20.49 12.06
CA PHE A 134 -1.13 -20.88 11.80
C PHE A 134 -1.26 -22.39 11.55
N THR A 135 -0.36 -22.95 10.76
CA THR A 135 -0.36 -24.38 10.45
C THR A 135 -0.06 -25.23 11.68
N VAL A 136 0.96 -24.86 12.47
CA VAL A 136 1.37 -25.60 13.68
C VAL A 136 0.29 -25.56 14.76
N LEU A 137 -0.39 -24.42 14.91
CA LEU A 137 -1.43 -24.27 15.92
C LEU A 137 -2.73 -25.03 15.57
N HIS A 138 -2.87 -25.56 14.35
CA HIS A 138 -4.08 -26.27 13.93
C HIS A 138 -4.36 -27.54 14.76
N HIS A 139 -3.32 -28.15 15.34
CA HIS A 139 -3.46 -29.35 16.18
C HIS A 139 -3.94 -29.05 17.61
N TYR A 140 -3.96 -27.78 18.03
CA TYR A 140 -4.39 -27.38 19.36
C TYR A 140 -5.90 -27.12 19.40
N SER A 141 -6.46 -27.02 20.60
CA SER A 141 -7.86 -26.64 20.75
C SER A 141 -8.13 -25.28 20.11
N ASN A 142 -9.31 -25.12 19.52
CA ASN A 142 -9.72 -23.90 18.83
C ASN A 142 -9.50 -22.64 19.69
N GLN A 143 -9.70 -22.74 21.01
CA GLN A 143 -9.50 -21.62 21.96
C GLN A 143 -8.02 -21.22 22.11
N ILE A 144 -7.09 -22.18 22.16
CA ILE A 144 -5.65 -21.89 22.24
C ILE A 144 -5.18 -21.28 20.92
N GLN A 145 -5.53 -21.90 19.79
CA GLN A 145 -5.21 -21.43 18.45
C GLN A 145 -5.65 -19.96 18.28
N THR A 146 -6.92 -19.69 18.58
CA THR A 146 -7.54 -18.35 18.63
C THR A 146 -6.73 -17.33 19.44
N ASN A 147 -6.46 -17.64 20.71
CA ASN A 147 -5.83 -16.69 21.62
C ASN A 147 -4.42 -16.35 21.14
N VAL A 148 -3.67 -17.35 20.66
CA VAL A 148 -2.33 -17.13 20.11
C VAL A 148 -2.40 -16.31 18.82
N TYR A 149 -3.38 -16.57 17.94
CA TYR A 149 -3.57 -15.79 16.72
C TYR A 149 -3.85 -14.32 17.02
N ILE A 150 -4.79 -14.04 17.93
CA ILE A 150 -5.11 -12.66 18.33
C ILE A 150 -3.88 -11.99 18.94
N MET A 151 -3.16 -12.66 19.84
CA MET A 151 -1.98 -12.09 20.48
C MET A 151 -0.89 -11.75 19.45
N VAL A 152 -0.57 -12.67 18.54
CA VAL A 152 0.48 -12.46 17.54
C VAL A 152 0.07 -11.43 16.49
N LEU A 153 -1.17 -11.48 15.99
CA LEU A 153 -1.67 -10.48 15.05
C LEU A 153 -1.77 -9.09 15.69
N THR A 154 -2.13 -8.99 16.98
CA THR A 154 -2.14 -7.73 17.73
C THR A 154 -0.71 -7.19 17.87
N LEU A 155 0.26 -8.05 18.20
CA LEU A 155 1.67 -7.67 18.26
C LEU A 155 2.17 -7.16 16.90
N VAL A 156 1.87 -7.87 15.81
CA VAL A 156 2.21 -7.45 14.45
C VAL A 156 1.54 -6.12 14.10
N CYS A 157 0.26 -5.93 14.44
CA CYS A 157 -0.43 -4.65 14.20
C CYS A 157 0.20 -3.52 15.01
N ALA A 158 0.53 -3.75 16.29
CA ALA A 158 1.15 -2.78 17.16
C ALA A 158 2.54 -2.36 16.66
N THR A 159 3.37 -3.32 16.22
CA THR A 159 4.69 -3.01 15.63
C THR A 159 4.55 -2.18 14.36
N ARG A 160 3.57 -2.48 13.49
CA ARG A 160 3.28 -1.70 12.28
C ARG A 160 2.80 -0.29 12.59
N ILE A 161 1.93 -0.12 13.58
CA ILE A 161 1.43 1.19 14.03
C ILE A 161 2.55 2.03 14.64
N TYR A 162 3.45 1.41 15.41
CA TYR A 162 4.56 2.10 16.07
C TYR A 162 5.68 2.48 15.08
N TRP A 163 6.14 1.56 14.25
CA TRP A 163 7.27 1.80 13.33
C TRP A 163 6.87 2.64 12.12
N GLN A 164 5.64 2.49 11.61
CA GLN A 164 5.14 3.16 10.40
C GLN A 164 6.17 3.15 9.26
N PRO A 165 6.50 1.97 8.70
CA PRO A 165 7.65 1.82 7.81
C PRO A 165 7.46 2.50 6.45
N PHE A 166 6.22 2.83 6.07
CA PHE A 166 5.90 3.38 4.77
C PHE A 166 6.14 4.89 4.71
N SER A 167 6.67 5.35 3.57
CA SER A 167 6.85 6.78 3.29
C SER A 167 5.53 7.47 2.98
N ASN A 168 4.62 6.75 2.33
CA ASN A 168 3.30 7.24 1.95
C ASN A 168 2.26 6.91 3.04
N HIS A 169 1.57 7.94 3.55
CA HIS A 169 0.52 7.76 4.55
C HIS A 169 -0.62 6.87 4.05
N LEU A 170 -0.94 6.90 2.76
CA LEU A 170 -2.00 6.09 2.19
C LEU A 170 -1.64 4.59 2.17
N GLU A 171 -0.38 4.26 1.92
CA GLU A 171 0.14 2.89 1.96
C GLU A 171 0.25 2.38 3.39
N ALA A 172 0.74 3.21 4.32
CA ALA A 172 0.72 2.89 5.75
C ALA A 172 -0.69 2.57 6.23
N TYR A 173 -1.65 3.38 5.81
CA TYR A 173 -3.06 3.22 6.14
C TYR A 173 -3.64 1.94 5.52
N LEU A 174 -3.41 1.68 4.23
CA LEU A 174 -3.88 0.46 3.56
C LEU A 174 -3.36 -0.80 4.26
N ASN A 175 -2.06 -0.85 4.58
CA ASN A 175 -1.49 -2.03 5.23
C ASN A 175 -2.05 -2.25 6.64
N ARG A 176 -2.34 -1.17 7.38
CA ARG A 176 -3.03 -1.23 8.67
C ARG A 176 -4.46 -1.79 8.53
N GLU A 177 -5.23 -1.30 7.57
CA GLU A 177 -6.61 -1.73 7.37
C GLU A 177 -6.70 -3.18 6.88
N VAL A 178 -5.77 -3.63 6.02
CA VAL A 178 -5.69 -5.03 5.62
C VAL A 178 -5.40 -5.93 6.83
N ALA A 179 -4.46 -5.54 7.69
CA ALA A 179 -4.15 -6.31 8.90
C ALA A 179 -5.34 -6.37 9.88
N LEU A 180 -6.05 -5.26 10.09
CA LEU A 180 -7.27 -5.21 10.89
C LEU A 180 -8.40 -6.05 10.27
N GLY A 181 -8.54 -6.02 8.94
CA GLY A 181 -9.52 -6.85 8.22
C GLY A 181 -9.23 -8.34 8.38
N VAL A 182 -7.97 -8.77 8.31
CA VAL A 182 -7.57 -10.16 8.58
C VAL A 182 -7.87 -10.55 10.03
N LEU A 183 -7.54 -9.69 11.00
CA LEU A 183 -7.91 -9.89 12.41
C LEU A 183 -9.41 -10.08 12.61
N ALA A 184 -10.22 -9.23 11.97
CA ALA A 184 -11.68 -9.33 12.02
C ALA A 184 -12.18 -10.64 11.38
N MET A 185 -11.60 -11.07 10.26
CA MET A 185 -11.92 -12.36 9.62
C MET A 185 -11.57 -13.57 10.50
N VAL A 186 -10.43 -13.54 11.19
CA VAL A 186 -10.06 -14.60 12.14
C VAL A 186 -11.02 -14.62 13.32
N ALA A 187 -11.31 -13.46 13.93
CA ALA A 187 -12.28 -13.35 15.02
C ALA A 187 -13.69 -13.83 14.60
N LEU A 188 -14.09 -13.55 13.35
CA LEU A 188 -15.33 -14.06 12.77
C LEU A 188 -15.38 -15.57 12.73
N ARG A 189 -14.37 -16.19 12.12
CA ARG A 189 -14.32 -17.63 11.95
C ARG A 189 -14.48 -18.34 13.29
N MET A 190 -13.82 -17.82 14.33
CA MET A 190 -13.91 -18.35 15.68
C MET A 190 -15.32 -18.21 16.27
N TYR A 191 -15.95 -17.04 16.11
CA TYR A 191 -17.31 -16.82 16.57
C TYR A 191 -18.28 -17.80 15.90
N THR A 192 -18.16 -17.99 14.58
CA THR A 192 -19.00 -18.91 13.82
C THR A 192 -18.76 -20.37 14.20
N ASP A 193 -17.51 -20.76 14.46
CA ASP A 193 -17.16 -22.12 14.85
C ASP A 193 -17.69 -22.46 16.26
N HIS A 194 -17.80 -21.46 17.16
CA HIS A 194 -18.23 -21.68 18.55
C HIS A 194 -19.74 -21.52 18.79
N TYR A 195 -20.37 -20.51 18.19
CA TYR A 195 -21.78 -20.18 18.43
C TYR A 195 -22.70 -20.55 17.26
N GLY A 196 -22.15 -21.00 16.13
CA GLY A 196 -22.89 -21.17 14.89
C GLY A 196 -23.12 -19.84 14.16
N VAL A 197 -23.58 -19.92 12.91
CA VAL A 197 -23.82 -18.74 12.07
C VAL A 197 -25.26 -18.27 12.24
N SER A 198 -25.49 -17.19 13.00
CA SER A 198 -26.75 -16.46 12.92
C SER A 198 -26.74 -15.50 11.72
N ASN A 199 -27.88 -15.32 11.05
CA ASN A 199 -27.98 -14.38 9.92
C ASN A 199 -27.57 -12.95 10.30
N VAL A 200 -27.84 -12.54 11.54
CA VAL A 200 -27.49 -11.22 12.07
C VAL A 200 -25.97 -11.08 12.23
N ALA A 201 -25.31 -12.07 12.84
CA ALA A 201 -23.86 -12.07 12.98
C ALA A 201 -23.17 -12.05 11.61
N LEU A 202 -23.70 -12.77 10.60
CA LEU A 202 -23.13 -12.75 9.25
C LEU A 202 -23.20 -11.35 8.61
N VAL A 203 -24.31 -10.61 8.80
CA VAL A 203 -24.45 -9.23 8.28
C VAL A 203 -23.54 -8.24 9.00
N GLU A 204 -23.51 -8.23 10.34
CA GLU A 204 -22.63 -7.36 11.12
C GLU A 204 -21.16 -7.55 10.74
N MET A 205 -20.79 -8.80 10.49
CA MET A 205 -19.41 -9.18 10.19
C MET A 205 -19.05 -8.93 8.72
N GLY A 206 -20.01 -9.07 7.81
CA GLY A 206 -19.88 -8.54 6.45
C GLY A 206 -19.58 -7.04 6.46
N VAL A 207 -20.29 -6.27 7.28
CA VAL A 207 -20.00 -4.84 7.45
C VAL A 207 -18.58 -4.64 8.01
N LEU A 208 -18.17 -5.33 9.07
CA LEU A 208 -16.83 -5.21 9.65
C LEU A 208 -15.70 -5.52 8.66
N ILE A 209 -15.90 -6.49 7.77
CA ILE A 209 -14.89 -6.90 6.77
C ILE A 209 -14.85 -5.96 5.57
N PHE A 210 -16.01 -5.52 5.06
CA PHE A 210 -16.09 -4.66 3.88
C PHE A 210 -15.94 -3.18 4.19
N LEU A 211 -16.22 -2.74 5.42
CA LEU A 211 -16.12 -1.34 5.81
C LEU A 211 -14.69 -0.77 5.63
N PRO A 212 -13.60 -1.44 6.06
CA PRO A 212 -12.25 -0.91 5.85
C PRO A 212 -11.87 -0.74 4.37
N PRO A 213 -12.08 -1.72 3.46
CA PRO A 213 -11.88 -1.53 2.02
C PRO A 213 -12.74 -0.40 1.45
N ILE A 214 -14.02 -0.29 1.84
CA ILE A 214 -14.92 0.78 1.35
C ILE A 214 -14.42 2.16 1.82
N LEU A 215 -14.10 2.31 3.10
CA LEU A 215 -13.54 3.55 3.64
C LEU A 215 -12.19 3.91 3.00
N HIS A 216 -11.36 2.92 2.70
CA HIS A 216 -10.13 3.11 1.96
C HIS A 216 -10.41 3.61 0.54
N CYS A 217 -11.33 2.99 -0.20
CA CYS A 217 -11.73 3.42 -1.54
C CYS A 217 -12.26 4.86 -1.53
N ILE A 218 -13.12 5.22 -0.57
CA ILE A 218 -13.64 6.59 -0.43
C ILE A 218 -12.50 7.58 -0.20
N ARG A 219 -11.58 7.28 0.73
CA ARG A 219 -10.44 8.16 1.02
C ARG A 219 -9.47 8.26 -0.15
N TRP A 220 -9.21 7.14 -0.82
CA TRP A 220 -8.37 7.09 -2.01
C TRP A 220 -8.98 7.94 -3.13
N LEU A 221 -10.29 7.82 -3.39
CA LEU A 221 -11.01 8.64 -4.36
C LEU A 221 -10.95 10.13 -3.98
N GLN A 222 -11.20 10.48 -2.72
CA GLN A 222 -11.10 11.86 -2.24
C GLN A 222 -9.68 12.43 -2.42
N HIS A 223 -8.65 11.67 -2.06
CA HIS A 223 -7.26 12.10 -2.18
C HIS A 223 -6.85 12.30 -3.65
N ASN A 224 -7.21 11.36 -4.53
CA ASN A 224 -6.93 11.47 -5.96
C ASN A 224 -7.73 12.61 -6.61
N TYR A 225 -9.00 12.78 -6.23
CA TYR A 225 -9.82 13.90 -6.69
C TYR A 225 -9.19 15.24 -6.32
N ILE A 226 -8.76 15.41 -5.07
CA ILE A 226 -8.09 16.64 -4.62
C ILE A 226 -6.79 16.87 -5.39
N LYS A 227 -5.97 15.81 -5.54
CA LYS A 227 -4.67 15.88 -6.22
C LYS A 227 -4.79 16.26 -7.71
N HIS A 228 -5.83 15.78 -8.38
CA HIS A 228 -6.05 15.98 -9.81
C HIS A 228 -7.13 17.01 -10.14
N LYS A 229 -7.67 17.70 -9.13
CA LYS A 229 -8.77 18.65 -9.28
C LYS A 229 -8.47 19.70 -10.35
N GLU A 230 -7.26 20.26 -10.35
CA GLU A 230 -6.86 21.30 -11.30
C GLU A 230 -6.81 20.77 -12.74
N THR A 231 -6.20 19.61 -12.95
CA THR A 231 -6.14 18.96 -14.27
C THR A 231 -7.53 18.59 -14.78
N ILE A 232 -8.39 18.08 -13.90
CA ILE A 232 -9.78 17.74 -14.25
C ILE A 232 -10.54 19.01 -14.63
N LEU A 233 -10.43 20.09 -13.86
CA LEU A 233 -11.06 21.37 -14.17
C LEU A 233 -10.55 21.95 -15.50
N GLU A 234 -9.25 21.84 -15.78
CA GLU A 234 -8.67 22.28 -17.05
C GLU A 234 -9.25 21.51 -18.24
N VAL A 235 -9.35 20.18 -18.14
CA VAL A 235 -9.93 19.33 -19.18
C VAL A 235 -11.42 19.63 -19.37
N VAL A 236 -12.16 19.85 -18.29
CA VAL A 236 -13.59 20.21 -18.34
C VAL A 236 -13.80 21.58 -18.99
N HIS A 237 -13.00 22.60 -18.64
CA HIS A 237 -13.07 23.93 -19.25
C HIS A 237 -12.69 23.91 -20.74
N LYS A 238 -11.68 23.11 -21.12
CA LYS A 238 -11.34 22.90 -22.53
C LYS A 238 -12.49 22.20 -23.28
N GLY A 239 -13.10 21.18 -22.68
CA GLY A 239 -14.26 20.49 -23.25
C GLY A 239 -15.49 21.39 -23.42
N SER A 240 -15.82 22.22 -22.43
CA SER A 240 -16.96 23.14 -22.51
C SER A 240 -16.79 24.20 -23.60
N SER A 241 -15.57 24.74 -23.75
CA SER A 241 -15.26 25.71 -24.81
C SER A 241 -15.44 25.16 -26.23
N LEU A 242 -15.20 23.85 -26.41
CA LEU A 242 -15.41 23.15 -27.68
C LEU A 242 -16.89 23.00 -28.01
N VAL A 243 -17.72 22.72 -27.01
CA VAL A 243 -19.18 22.62 -27.15
C VAL A 243 -19.80 24.00 -27.45
N ASP A 244 -19.35 25.06 -26.77
CA ASP A 244 -19.84 26.42 -27.02
C ASP A 244 -19.43 26.94 -28.41
N SER A 245 -18.23 26.59 -28.88
CA SER A 245 -17.78 26.90 -30.24
C SER A 245 -18.62 26.19 -31.32
N MET A 246 -19.08 24.96 -31.07
CA MET A 246 -20.00 24.26 -31.98
C MET A 246 -21.40 24.87 -31.99
N LYS A 247 -21.91 25.38 -30.85
CA LYS A 247 -23.20 26.08 -30.80
C LYS A 247 -23.17 27.43 -31.54
N GLY A 248 -22.08 28.18 -31.46
CA GLY A 248 -21.93 29.45 -32.20
C GLY A 248 -21.96 29.28 -33.73
N LYS A 249 -21.44 28.16 -34.26
CA LYS A 249 -21.49 27.85 -35.70
C LYS A 249 -22.85 27.38 -36.20
N LEU A 250 -23.72 26.85 -35.34
CA LEU A 250 -25.08 26.49 -35.73
C LEU A 250 -26.06 27.68 -35.69
N SER A 251 -25.81 28.66 -34.81
CA SER A 251 -26.68 29.84 -34.67
C SER A 251 -26.54 30.84 -35.82
N ASN A 252 -25.35 31.00 -36.41
CA ASN A 252 -25.13 31.93 -37.53
C ASN A 252 -25.64 31.43 -38.90
N LYS A 253 -26.35 30.28 -38.96
CA LYS A 253 -26.92 29.77 -40.21
C LYS A 253 -28.45 29.88 -40.32
N VAL A 254 -29.13 30.43 -39.30
CA VAL A 254 -30.60 30.57 -39.30
C VAL A 254 -31.06 32.03 -39.38
N GLU A 255 -30.16 33.01 -39.17
CA GLU A 255 -30.50 34.43 -39.22
C GLU A 255 -30.10 35.08 -40.55
N THR A 256 -30.62 34.53 -41.65
CA THR A 256 -30.65 35.22 -42.95
C THR A 256 -31.93 34.83 -43.66
N ASN A 257 -33.08 35.25 -43.12
CA ASN A 257 -34.34 35.51 -43.84
C ASN A 257 -35.47 35.88 -42.85
N SER A 258 -35.58 37.15 -42.50
CA SER A 258 -36.88 37.83 -42.27
C SER A 258 -36.66 39.31 -41.98
N LYS A 259 -36.45 40.08 -43.06
CA LYS A 259 -36.92 41.46 -43.10
C LYS A 259 -38.44 41.41 -43.21
N LEU A 260 -39.19 41.91 -42.24
CA LEU A 260 -40.21 42.94 -42.48
C LEU A 260 -40.89 43.41 -41.18
N SER A 261 -41.08 44.73 -41.13
CA SER A 261 -42.07 45.51 -40.40
C SER A 261 -41.74 45.97 -38.99
N GLU A 262 -41.23 47.19 -38.96
CA GLU A 262 -41.24 48.14 -37.86
C GLU A 262 -42.69 48.50 -37.46
N SER A 263 -42.92 48.67 -36.16
CA SER A 263 -43.76 49.73 -35.60
C SER A 263 -43.29 50.04 -34.16
N PRO A 264 -43.24 51.31 -33.73
CA PRO A 264 -42.56 51.74 -32.50
C PRO A 264 -43.51 51.93 -31.30
N GLU A 265 -42.91 52.28 -30.16
CA GLU A 265 -43.47 52.63 -28.83
C GLU A 265 -43.69 51.44 -27.87
N GLY A 266 -43.17 51.41 -26.64
CA GLY A 266 -42.38 52.36 -25.87
C GLY A 266 -42.13 51.83 -24.44
N ASN A 267 -41.10 52.38 -23.79
CA ASN A 267 -40.95 52.56 -22.33
C ASN A 267 -41.20 51.40 -21.35
N LYS A 268 -40.14 50.92 -20.67
CA LYS A 268 -39.72 51.38 -19.31
C LYS A 268 -38.90 50.30 -18.56
N VAL A 269 -37.72 50.72 -18.14
CA VAL A 269 -37.19 50.69 -16.76
C VAL A 269 -37.19 49.35 -16.00
N GLY A 270 -35.99 48.81 -15.87
CA GLY A 270 -35.33 48.62 -14.58
C GLY A 270 -35.74 47.39 -13.77
N ASN A 271 -34.87 46.37 -13.77
CA ASN A 271 -34.57 45.63 -12.55
C ASN A 271 -33.13 45.11 -12.61
N GLY A 272 -32.32 45.63 -11.69
CA GLY A 272 -30.95 45.19 -11.47
C GLY A 272 -30.95 43.87 -10.71
N THR A 273 -30.26 42.89 -11.27
CA THR A 273 -29.98 41.62 -10.60
C THR A 273 -28.62 41.74 -9.94
N GLU A 274 -28.61 41.93 -8.62
CA GLU A 274 -27.43 41.75 -7.78
C GLU A 274 -26.95 40.29 -7.89
N VAL A 275 -25.87 40.08 -8.63
CA VAL A 275 -25.07 38.84 -8.55
C VAL A 275 -24.07 39.01 -7.41
N LEU A 276 -24.51 38.67 -6.20
CA LEU A 276 -23.72 38.70 -4.98
C LEU A 276 -22.70 37.55 -4.96
N ARG A 277 -21.53 37.81 -5.54
CA ARG A 277 -20.17 37.48 -5.03
C ARG A 277 -20.05 36.27 -4.07
N ILE A 278 -20.07 35.05 -4.61
CA ILE A 278 -19.48 33.85 -3.98
C ILE A 278 -18.04 33.70 -4.50
N ALA A 279 -17.13 34.52 -3.98
CA ALA A 279 -15.71 34.45 -4.28
C ALA A 279 -14.92 34.86 -3.04
N ARG A 280 -14.91 34.00 -2.01
CA ARG A 280 -14.03 34.21 -0.84
C ARG A 280 -13.60 32.97 -0.05
N SER A 281 -13.93 31.75 -0.50
CA SER A 281 -13.53 30.51 0.20
C SER A 281 -12.33 29.78 -0.43
N SER A 282 -11.95 30.07 -1.67
CA SER A 282 -10.81 29.42 -2.33
C SER A 282 -9.44 29.98 -1.90
N SER A 283 -9.35 31.26 -1.55
CA SER A 283 -8.07 31.88 -1.16
C SER A 283 -7.59 31.49 0.23
N LEU A 284 -8.48 31.09 1.14
CA LEU A 284 -8.11 30.66 2.49
C LEU A 284 -7.44 29.28 2.50
N CYS A 285 -7.90 28.36 1.64
CA CYS A 285 -7.33 27.02 1.55
C CYS A 285 -5.93 27.01 0.89
N GLU A 286 -5.67 27.94 -0.02
CA GLU A 286 -4.38 28.08 -0.70
C GLU A 286 -3.29 28.69 0.22
N ILE A 287 -3.69 29.64 1.10
CA ILE A 287 -2.81 30.22 2.11
C ILE A 287 -2.39 29.15 3.15
N GLU A 288 -3.30 28.28 3.57
CA GLU A 288 -3.01 27.23 4.55
C GLU A 288 -2.08 26.14 4.00
N SER A 289 -2.26 25.76 2.71
CA SER A 289 -1.37 24.83 2.00
C SER A 289 0.06 25.38 1.88
N LYS A 290 0.20 26.67 1.53
CA LYS A 290 1.51 27.33 1.39
C LYS A 290 2.23 27.46 2.74
N HIS A 291 1.49 27.74 3.81
CA HIS A 291 2.03 27.82 5.17
C HIS A 291 2.47 26.46 5.72
N ARG A 292 1.74 25.38 5.37
CA ARG A 292 2.11 24.00 5.73
C ARG A 292 3.37 23.52 5.00
N SER A 293 3.49 23.85 3.72
CA SER A 293 4.69 23.54 2.92
C SER A 293 5.93 24.29 3.40
N GLN A 294 5.80 25.57 3.77
CA GLN A 294 6.92 26.34 4.34
C GLN A 294 7.36 25.81 5.71
N ASN A 295 6.44 25.39 6.57
CA ASN A 295 6.77 24.79 7.86
C ASN A 295 7.47 23.42 7.73
N LEU A 296 7.13 22.62 6.72
CA LEU A 296 7.81 21.36 6.41
C LEU A 296 9.23 21.57 5.90
N MET A 297 9.44 22.55 5.01
CA MET A 297 10.79 22.96 4.56
C MET A 297 11.66 23.44 5.73
N ARG A 298 11.10 24.22 6.66
CA ARG A 298 11.81 24.71 7.84
C ARG A 298 12.22 23.57 8.79
N ARG A 299 11.35 22.58 9.02
CA ARG A 299 11.68 21.40 9.84
C ARG A 299 12.77 20.55 9.20
N ASN A 300 12.73 20.33 7.89
CA ASN A 300 13.77 19.57 7.19
C ASN A 300 15.13 20.29 7.21
N SER A 301 15.14 21.62 7.06
CA SER A 301 16.38 22.41 7.18
C SER A 301 17.02 22.29 8.56
N ILE A 302 16.23 22.32 9.64
CA ILE A 302 16.74 22.19 11.02
C ILE A 302 17.34 20.79 11.26
N THR A 303 16.73 19.74 10.71
CA THR A 303 17.23 18.35 10.85
C THR A 303 18.56 18.15 10.14
N VAL A 304 18.71 18.71 8.93
CA VAL A 304 19.97 18.64 8.15
C VAL A 304 21.09 19.43 8.85
N SER A 305 20.80 20.64 9.35
CA SER A 305 21.80 21.41 10.11
C SER A 305 22.25 20.69 11.39
N ARG A 306 21.34 20.01 12.11
CA ARG A 306 21.72 19.21 13.29
C ARG A 306 22.59 18.00 12.95
N GLN A 307 22.36 17.35 11.80
CA GLN A 307 23.21 16.25 11.34
C GLN A 307 24.61 16.73 10.91
N MET A 308 24.72 17.91 10.29
CA MET A 308 26.02 18.48 9.94
C MET A 308 26.82 18.90 11.17
N ILE A 309 26.19 19.49 12.19
CA ILE A 309 26.87 19.85 13.45
C ILE A 309 27.37 18.59 14.18
N LYS A 310 26.59 17.50 14.23
CA LYS A 310 27.06 16.23 14.81
C LYS A 310 28.23 15.62 14.04
N LYS A 311 28.27 15.72 12.71
CA LYS A 311 29.40 15.23 11.91
C LYS A 311 30.67 16.08 12.08
N ALA A 312 30.53 17.39 12.27
CA ALA A 312 31.66 18.27 12.55
C ALA A 312 32.25 17.98 13.95
N SER A 313 31.39 17.84 14.98
CA SER A 313 31.83 17.58 16.35
C SER A 313 32.56 16.26 16.56
N ILE A 314 32.40 15.27 15.66
CA ILE A 314 33.11 13.97 15.75
C ILE A 314 34.49 14.04 15.10
N LYS A 315 34.76 15.01 14.20
CA LYS A 315 36.07 15.14 13.55
C LYS A 315 37.12 15.81 14.44
N ASP A 316 36.72 16.64 15.41
CA ASP A 316 37.65 17.38 16.27
C ASP A 316 38.14 16.62 17.52
N LEU A 317 37.61 15.42 17.79
CA LEU A 317 38.01 14.58 18.94
C LEU A 317 39.03 13.48 18.58
N GLY A 318 39.56 13.48 17.34
CA GLY A 318 40.38 12.38 16.81
C GLY A 318 41.88 12.65 16.61
N SER A 319 42.40 13.84 16.94
CA SER A 319 43.83 14.15 16.80
C SER A 319 44.51 14.22 18.17
N SER A 320 44.79 13.05 18.75
CA SER A 320 45.79 12.95 19.83
C SER A 320 47.18 12.97 19.19
N PRO A 321 48.10 13.85 19.62
CA PRO A 321 49.47 13.84 19.14
C PRO A 321 50.15 12.54 19.59
N LYS A 322 50.80 11.86 18.65
CA LYS A 322 51.69 10.73 18.97
C LYS A 322 52.96 11.32 19.56
N GLU A 323 53.21 11.05 20.84
CA GLU A 323 54.53 11.23 21.43
C GLU A 323 55.50 10.23 20.82
N GLU A 324 56.59 10.75 20.26
CA GLU A 324 57.75 9.99 19.80
C GLU A 324 58.60 9.59 21.01
N CYS A 325 58.82 8.28 21.16
CA CYS A 325 59.94 7.65 21.87
C CYS A 325 60.52 6.58 20.96
#